data_AF-A0A5B7V9B6-F1
#
_entry.id   AF-A0A5B7V9B6-F1
#
_cell.length_a   1.000
_cell.length_b   1.000
_cell.length_c   1.000
_cell.angle_alpha   90.00
_cell.angle_beta   90.00
_cell.angle_gamma   90.00
#
_symmetry.space_group_name_H-M   'P 1'
#
loop_
_entity.id
_entity.type
_entity.pdbx_description
1 polymer ?
#
loop_
_entity_poly.entity_id
_entity_poly.type
_entity_poly.pdbx_seq_one_letter_code
_entity_poly.pdbx_strand_id
1 'polypeptide(L)'
;MDMRYEAFSYVDPVFYDSPVRWATVEEFDAVGAPIPVGWVGNARDVWVGRQLAGVVLPDQGWKIHVSACMDNAEHVLTVVAAYCYENRVAFKFLRSPVLVQTQNAKRSSHLAGRR
;
A
#
# COMPACT_ATOMS: atom_id res chain seq x y z
N MET A 1 19.18 13.27 6.69
CA MET A 1 18.46 12.59 7.77
C MET A 1 17.85 11.31 7.20
N ASP A 2 18.04 10.17 7.86
CA ASP A 2 17.56 8.87 7.36
C ASP A 2 16.02 8.87 7.41
N MET A 3 15.39 8.75 6.25
CA MET A 3 13.95 8.96 5.98
C MET A 3 13.03 7.93 6.66
N ARG A 4 13.63 6.96 7.35
CA ARG A 4 12.94 6.00 8.20
C ARG A 4 12.38 6.65 9.47
N TYR A 5 13.05 7.67 10.02
CA TYR A 5 12.70 8.26 11.32
C TYR A 5 11.45 9.14 11.29
N GLU A 6 11.18 9.83 10.19
CA GLU A 6 10.00 10.71 10.05
C GLU A 6 8.68 9.92 10.06
N ALA A 7 8.68 8.66 9.61
CA ALA A 7 7.50 7.81 9.68
C ALA A 7 7.10 7.47 11.13
N PHE A 8 8.04 7.54 12.08
CA PHE A 8 7.76 7.30 13.50
C PHE A 8 7.22 8.54 14.24
N SER A 9 7.45 9.77 13.71
CA SER A 9 7.01 11.01 14.37
C SER A 9 5.59 11.45 14.01
N TYR A 10 4.96 10.82 13.01
CA TYR A 10 3.57 11.10 12.62
C TYR A 10 2.53 10.36 13.46
N VAL A 11 2.97 9.53 14.41
CA VAL A 11 2.14 8.49 15.02
C VAL A 11 1.59 8.90 16.39
N ASP A 12 2.35 9.68 17.16
CA ASP A 12 1.94 10.23 18.45
C ASP A 12 2.86 11.44 18.80
N PRO A 13 2.35 12.57 19.33
CA PRO A 13 3.20 13.72 19.67
C PRO A 13 4.17 13.46 20.84
N VAL A 14 4.07 12.30 21.50
CA VAL A 14 4.80 11.92 22.72
C VAL A 14 5.50 10.55 22.61
N PHE A 15 5.20 9.69 21.62
CA PHE A 15 5.81 8.35 21.52
C PHE A 15 6.22 7.88 20.10
N TYR A 16 7.32 7.14 20.02
CA TYR A 16 7.83 6.49 18.80
C TYR A 16 7.20 5.10 18.66
N ASP A 17 6.40 4.83 17.62
CA ASP A 17 5.88 3.47 17.34
C ASP A 17 6.07 3.03 15.88
N SER A 18 6.19 1.72 15.67
CA SER A 18 6.51 1.12 14.38
C SER A 18 5.29 1.10 13.45
N PRO A 19 5.39 1.65 12.21
CA PRO A 19 4.32 1.60 11.22
C PRO A 19 3.82 0.18 10.90
N VAL A 20 4.65 -0.84 11.15
CA VAL A 20 4.33 -2.26 10.92
C VAL A 20 3.30 -2.78 11.92
N ARG A 21 3.30 -2.31 13.17
CA ARG A 21 2.33 -2.74 14.19
C ARG A 21 0.94 -2.18 13.95
N TRP A 22 0.86 -0.92 13.49
CA TRP A 22 -0.42 -0.29 13.18
C TRP A 22 -1.03 -0.82 11.88
N ALA A 23 -0.18 -1.15 10.90
CA ALA A 23 -0.60 -1.73 9.62
C ALA A 23 -1.42 -3.03 9.74
N THR A 24 -1.33 -3.74 10.87
CA THR A 24 -2.03 -4.99 11.11
C THR A 24 -3.29 -4.84 11.97
N VAL A 25 -3.62 -3.62 12.42
CA VAL A 25 -4.80 -3.37 13.27
C VAL A 25 -6.09 -3.41 12.46
N GLU A 26 -6.05 -2.83 11.26
CA GLU A 26 -7.17 -2.82 10.32
C GLU A 26 -6.58 -3.05 8.92
N GLU A 27 -6.94 -4.14 8.28
CA GLU A 27 -6.44 -4.52 6.96
C GLU A 27 -7.56 -4.41 5.93
N PHE A 28 -7.20 -4.14 4.68
CA PHE A 28 -8.14 -4.24 3.57
C PHE A 28 -8.57 -5.71 3.39
N ASP A 29 -9.81 -5.93 2.95
CA ASP A 29 -10.35 -7.28 2.72
C ASP A 29 -9.50 -8.07 1.72
N ALA A 30 -8.91 -7.37 0.75
CA ALA A 30 -8.00 -7.94 -0.25
C ALA A 30 -6.78 -8.68 0.33
N VAL A 31 -6.39 -8.40 1.59
CA VAL A 31 -5.29 -9.10 2.26
C VAL A 31 -5.64 -10.57 2.50
N GLY A 32 -6.84 -10.84 3.02
CA GLY A 32 -7.36 -12.17 3.33
C GLY A 32 -8.22 -12.80 2.24
N ALA A 33 -8.57 -12.05 1.20
CA ALA A 33 -9.38 -12.54 0.10
C ALA A 33 -8.76 -13.77 -0.61
N PRO A 34 -9.58 -14.73 -1.07
CA PRO A 34 -9.10 -15.86 -1.86
C PRO A 34 -8.31 -15.42 -3.08
N ILE A 35 -7.15 -16.04 -3.29
CA ILE A 35 -6.29 -15.77 -4.43
C ILE A 35 -6.67 -16.71 -5.58
N PRO A 36 -6.85 -16.22 -6.82
CA PRO A 36 -7.19 -17.07 -7.96
C PRO A 36 -6.15 -18.17 -8.23
N VAL A 37 -6.59 -19.28 -8.81
CA VAL A 37 -5.70 -20.39 -9.19
C VAL A 37 -4.59 -19.89 -10.13
N GLY A 38 -3.36 -20.33 -9.88
CA GLY A 38 -2.19 -19.92 -10.65
C GLY A 38 -1.59 -18.59 -10.19
N TRP A 39 -2.12 -17.97 -9.14
CA TRP A 39 -1.53 -16.81 -8.48
C TRP A 39 -0.93 -17.18 -7.13
N VAL A 40 0.07 -16.41 -6.72
CA VAL A 40 0.69 -16.49 -5.39
C VAL A 40 0.64 -15.13 -4.73
N GLY A 41 0.53 -15.15 -3.40
CA GLY A 41 0.55 -13.96 -2.56
C GLY A 41 1.72 -13.97 -1.60
N ASN A 42 2.28 -12.80 -1.34
CA ASN A 42 3.23 -12.60 -0.25
C ASN A 42 2.89 -11.31 0.50
N ALA A 43 2.98 -11.35 1.82
CA ALA A 43 2.92 -10.16 2.66
C ALA A 43 4.32 -9.90 3.22
N ARG A 44 4.78 -8.65 3.12
CA ARG A 44 6.05 -8.21 3.71
C ARG A 44 5.88 -6.81 4.26
N ASP A 45 6.07 -6.69 5.57
CA ASP A 45 5.88 -5.44 6.31
C ASP A 45 4.48 -4.85 6.05
N VAL A 46 4.43 -3.71 5.37
CA VAL A 46 3.24 -2.93 5.05
C VAL A 46 2.65 -3.23 3.67
N TRP A 47 3.33 -4.07 2.88
CA TRP A 47 2.96 -4.36 1.50
C TRP A 47 2.47 -5.79 1.32
N VAL A 48 1.51 -5.95 0.43
CA VAL A 48 1.02 -7.24 -0.05
C VAL A 48 1.24 -7.31 -1.56
N GLY A 49 1.91 -8.36 -2.01
CA GLY A 49 2.14 -8.66 -3.42
C GLY A 49 1.22 -9.77 -3.92
N ARG A 50 0.86 -9.67 -5.20
CA ARG A 50 0.11 -10.65 -5.98
C ARG A 50 0.76 -10.80 -7.35
N GLN A 51 1.13 -12.02 -7.70
CA GLN A 51 1.74 -12.32 -9.00
C GLN A 51 1.39 -13.73 -9.47
N LEU A 52 1.59 -14.00 -10.75
CA LEU A 52 1.43 -15.35 -11.29
C LEU A 52 2.52 -16.28 -10.76
N ALA A 53 2.14 -17.52 -10.47
CA ALA A 53 3.05 -18.57 -10.05
C ALA A 53 4.09 -18.85 -11.15
N GLY A 54 5.37 -18.96 -10.75
CA GLY A 54 6.46 -19.29 -11.68
C GLY A 54 6.89 -18.17 -12.62
N VAL A 55 6.32 -16.97 -12.51
CA VAL A 55 6.74 -15.80 -13.30
C VAL A 55 7.86 -15.06 -12.57
N VAL A 56 8.96 -14.84 -13.27
CA VAL A 56 10.04 -13.94 -12.84
C VAL A 56 9.84 -12.61 -13.55
N LEU A 57 9.69 -11.53 -12.78
CA LEU A 57 9.58 -10.19 -13.34
C LEU A 57 10.96 -9.73 -13.86
N PRO A 58 11.02 -8.95 -14.96
CA PRO A 58 12.28 -8.41 -15.46
C PRO A 58 12.87 -7.39 -14.48
N ASP A 59 14.20 -7.29 -14.46
CA ASP A 59 14.93 -6.35 -13.60
C ASP A 59 14.67 -4.87 -13.96
N GLN A 60 14.22 -4.61 -15.21
CA GLN A 60 13.95 -3.28 -15.73
C GLN A 60 12.59 -3.20 -16.41
N GLY A 61 11.97 -2.03 -16.33
CA GLY A 61 10.67 -1.76 -16.91
C GLY A 61 10.03 -0.50 -16.32
N TRP A 62 8.71 -0.41 -16.45
CA TRP A 62 7.89 0.66 -15.87
C TRP A 62 6.88 0.10 -14.88
N LYS A 63 6.40 0.98 -13.99
CA LYS A 63 5.34 0.69 -13.02
C LYS A 63 4.31 1.80 -13.06
N ILE A 64 3.05 1.45 -12.87
CA ILE A 64 1.98 2.42 -12.65
C ILE A 64 1.71 2.49 -11.15
N HIS A 65 1.60 3.71 -10.63
CA HIS A 65 1.16 3.95 -9.27
C HIS A 65 -0.30 4.42 -9.31
N VAL A 66 -1.18 3.71 -8.61
CA VAL A 66 -2.56 4.15 -8.39
C VAL A 66 -2.64 4.75 -6.99
N SER A 67 -3.19 5.96 -6.90
CA SER A 67 -3.40 6.66 -5.63
C SER A 67 -4.89 6.79 -5.35
N ALA A 68 -5.24 6.77 -4.07
CA ALA A 68 -6.62 6.82 -3.59
C ALA A 68 -6.70 7.73 -2.35
N CYS A 69 -7.87 8.29 -2.11
CA CYS A 69 -8.21 8.96 -0.87
C CYS A 69 -8.62 7.91 0.19
N MET A 70 -8.65 8.31 1.46
CA MET A 70 -8.96 7.38 2.56
C MET A 70 -10.36 6.77 2.45
N ASP A 71 -11.32 7.58 2.04
CA ASP A 71 -12.73 7.23 1.88
C ASP A 71 -13.00 6.31 0.68
N ASN A 72 -12.07 6.22 -0.29
CA ASN A 72 -12.23 5.40 -1.48
C ASN A 72 -11.13 4.34 -1.68
N ALA A 73 -10.18 4.21 -0.75
CA ALA A 73 -9.04 3.30 -0.87
C ALA A 73 -9.46 1.83 -1.05
N GLU A 74 -10.45 1.36 -0.27
CA GLU A 74 -10.99 -0.01 -0.40
C GLU A 74 -11.55 -0.23 -1.81
N HIS A 75 -12.44 0.67 -2.27
CA HIS A 75 -13.09 0.56 -3.57
C HIS A 75 -12.08 0.58 -4.73
N VAL A 76 -11.12 1.52 -4.70
CA VAL A 76 -10.06 1.61 -5.71
C VAL A 76 -9.22 0.34 -5.72
N LEU A 77 -8.86 -0.19 -4.55
CA LEU A 77 -8.10 -1.44 -4.45
C LEU A 77 -8.89 -2.61 -5.03
N THR A 78 -10.18 -2.74 -4.73
CA THR A 78 -11.03 -3.81 -5.29
C THR A 78 -11.05 -3.75 -6.82
N VAL A 79 -11.31 -2.58 -7.40
CA VAL A 79 -11.42 -2.40 -8.86
C VAL A 79 -10.09 -2.69 -9.55
N VAL A 80 -8.98 -2.14 -9.02
CA VAL A 80 -7.65 -2.33 -9.61
C VAL A 80 -7.20 -3.78 -9.47
N ALA A 81 -7.45 -4.42 -8.33
CA ALA A 81 -7.11 -5.82 -8.12
C ALA A 81 -7.86 -6.71 -9.10
N ALA A 82 -9.17 -6.51 -9.29
CA ALA A 82 -9.96 -7.24 -10.28
C ALA A 82 -9.37 -7.10 -11.69
N TYR A 83 -9.09 -5.86 -12.12
CA TYR A 83 -8.47 -5.60 -13.42
C TYR A 83 -7.12 -6.30 -13.56
N CYS A 84 -6.26 -6.24 -12.55
CA CYS A 84 -4.95 -6.88 -12.56
C CYS A 84 -5.05 -8.40 -12.62
N TYR A 85 -6.02 -9.00 -11.91
CA TYR A 85 -6.27 -10.44 -11.99
C TYR A 85 -6.73 -10.86 -13.38
N GLU A 86 -7.71 -10.16 -13.96
CA GLU A 86 -8.25 -10.42 -15.30
C GLU A 86 -7.16 -10.30 -16.38
N ASN A 87 -6.29 -9.30 -16.27
CA ASN A 87 -5.28 -8.99 -17.28
C ASN A 87 -3.90 -9.61 -16.97
N ARG A 88 -3.81 -10.46 -15.95
CA ARG A 88 -2.55 -11.15 -15.58
C ARG A 88 -1.40 -10.19 -15.30
N VAL A 89 -1.70 -9.07 -14.64
CA VAL A 89 -0.72 -8.04 -14.27
C VAL A 89 -0.31 -8.25 -12.82
N ALA A 90 0.98 -8.46 -12.55
CA ALA A 90 1.50 -8.51 -11.18
C ALA A 90 1.35 -7.14 -10.50
N PHE A 91 0.89 -7.14 -9.24
CA PHE A 91 0.63 -5.90 -8.51
C PHE A 91 0.97 -6.05 -7.03
N LYS A 92 1.11 -4.90 -6.37
CA LYS A 92 1.27 -4.81 -4.92
C LYS A 92 0.47 -3.64 -4.38
N PHE A 93 0.00 -3.79 -3.15
CA PHE A 93 -0.81 -2.78 -2.47
C PHE A 93 -0.39 -2.64 -1.01
N LEU A 94 -0.72 -1.49 -0.43
CA LEU A 94 -0.58 -1.28 1.01
C LEU A 94 -1.64 -2.09 1.72
N ARG A 95 -1.30 -2.73 2.83
CA ARG A 95 -2.21 -3.68 3.49
C ARG A 95 -3.36 -3.03 4.27
N SER A 96 -3.27 -1.74 4.61
CA SER A 96 -4.26 -1.04 5.42
C SER A 96 -4.62 0.36 4.91
N PRO A 97 -5.83 0.86 5.25
CA PRO A 97 -6.22 2.24 4.96
C PRO A 97 -5.25 3.26 5.56
N VAL A 98 -4.86 3.11 6.84
CA VAL A 98 -4.00 4.12 7.49
C VAL A 98 -2.63 4.25 6.82
N LEU A 99 -2.10 3.15 6.28
CA LEU A 99 -0.87 3.23 5.49
C LEU A 99 -1.04 4.04 4.21
N VAL A 100 -2.22 4.01 3.57
CA VAL A 100 -2.53 4.89 2.43
C VAL A 100 -2.46 6.34 2.87
N GLN A 101 -3.03 6.70 4.03
CA GLN A 101 -2.91 8.05 4.60
C GLN A 101 -1.45 8.47 4.78
N THR A 102 -0.64 7.62 5.43
CA THR A 102 0.76 7.93 5.72
C THR A 102 1.58 8.08 4.44
N GLN A 103 1.34 7.26 3.42
CA GLN A 103 2.06 7.38 2.14
C GLN A 103 1.58 8.58 1.33
N ASN A 104 0.30 8.96 1.42
CA ASN A 104 -0.24 10.17 0.79
C ASN A 104 0.26 11.45 1.46
N ALA A 105 0.43 11.44 2.79
CA ALA A 105 0.93 12.59 3.57
C ALA A 105 2.33 13.06 3.13
N LYS A 106 3.12 12.19 2.46
CA LYS A 106 4.38 12.57 1.80
C LYS A 106 4.23 13.60 0.65
N ARG A 107 3.01 13.97 0.26
CA ARG A 107 2.74 15.01 -0.76
C ARG A 107 1.84 16.14 -0.30
N SER A 108 1.86 16.50 0.98
CA SER A 108 1.20 17.74 1.43
C SER A 108 2.10 18.61 2.31
N SER A 109 3.17 19.14 1.72
CA SER A 109 3.74 20.41 2.18
C SER A 109 3.13 21.55 1.36
N HIS A 110 1.87 21.88 1.61
CA HIS A 110 1.38 23.22 1.34
C HIS A 110 1.38 23.96 2.68
N LEU A 111 2.56 24.43 3.10
CA LEU A 111 2.64 25.67 3.88
C LEU A 111 2.27 26.81 2.90
N ALA A 112 1.00 26.83 2.49
CA ALA A 112 0.40 28.01 1.92
C ALA A 112 0.08 28.91 3.11
N GLY A 113 1.02 29.80 3.42
CA GLY A 113 0.79 30.89 4.36
C GLY A 113 -0.48 31.62 3.98
N ARG A 114 -1.52 31.47 4.80
CA ARG A 114 -2.63 32.41 4.82
C ARG A 114 -2.20 33.56 5.72
N ARG A 115 -2.03 34.72 5.09
CA ARG A 115 -2.08 36.02 5.75
C ARG A 115 -3.48 36.25 6.32
#